data_AF-A0A5B8CEY5-F1
#
_entry.id   AF-A0A5B8CEY5-F1
#
_cell.length_a   1.000
_cell.length_b   1.000
_cell.length_c   1.000
_cell.angle_alpha   90.00
_cell.angle_beta   90.00
_cell.angle_gamma   90.00
#
_symmetry.space_group_name_H-M   'P 1'
#
loop_
_entity.id
_entity.type
_entity.pdbx_description
1 polymer ?
#
loop_
_entity_poly.entity_id
_entity_poly.type
_entity_poly.pdbx_seq_one_letter_code
_entity_poly.pdbx_strand_id
1 'polypeptide(L)'
;MFARPASISLTRQFWVVLHRWAGLTMALFLIVAGATGTLLPWEEELTMASRPSMSRAAPPVQGAVPLDGVTLAERVARQTGAQVAFVPLDIPPEHAVRVAVQARAGQPPLGYDTVWADPYTGQVRLRFRYAVLADGAQNIIPFLYQVHYSLALGAWGIWAFGIAALIWTLDCFVGFYLTLPMRRKAVPAGRPAGPSWWVRWKPAWVIRKGARGHKLNFDLHRASGLWVWPLLLVFAWSSVGFCLPSVHRPIMSALGASRDFEPPVLAKPLDNPRSTCAPLSALEAHLWRMRVAGAGSPSSGRDTCSIGRSGGFTATARGRLPILLTTTP
;
A
#
# COMPACT_ATOMS: atom_id res chain seq x y z
N MET A 1 -3.92 -6.69 55.50
CA MET A 1 -5.20 -6.46 54.80
C MET A 1 -4.86 -5.80 53.46
N PHE A 2 -4.65 -6.59 52.40
CA PHE A 2 -4.27 -6.05 51.09
C PHE A 2 -5.52 -5.54 50.36
N ALA A 3 -5.56 -4.25 50.05
CA ALA A 3 -6.61 -3.64 49.26
C ALA A 3 -6.65 -4.30 47.87
N ARG A 4 -7.80 -4.83 47.47
CA ARG A 4 -8.02 -5.31 46.10
C ARG A 4 -7.92 -4.11 45.15
N PRO A 5 -7.16 -4.19 44.04
CA PRO A 5 -7.17 -3.12 43.05
C PRO A 5 -8.59 -2.98 42.51
N ALA A 6 -9.09 -1.74 42.47
CA ALA A 6 -10.39 -1.43 41.90
C ALA A 6 -10.41 -1.90 40.44
N SER A 7 -11.15 -2.97 40.15
CA SER A 7 -11.35 -3.42 38.79
C SER A 7 -12.16 -2.36 38.06
N ILE A 8 -11.54 -1.61 37.15
CA ILE A 8 -12.26 -0.73 36.23
C ILE A 8 -13.12 -1.64 35.33
N SER A 9 -14.39 -1.83 35.69
CA SER A 9 -15.32 -2.55 34.83
C SER A 9 -15.76 -1.60 33.71
N LEU A 10 -15.05 -1.61 32.59
CA LEU A 10 -15.49 -0.91 31.39
C LEU A 10 -16.84 -1.49 30.94
N THR A 11 -17.89 -0.68 30.99
CA THR A 11 -19.25 -1.12 30.64
C THR A 11 -19.35 -1.28 29.12
N ARG A 12 -20.28 -2.14 28.65
CA ARG A 12 -20.55 -2.27 27.20
C ARG A 12 -20.91 -0.93 26.55
N GLN A 13 -21.48 0.00 27.31
CA GLN A 13 -21.80 1.35 26.85
C GLN A 13 -20.53 2.14 26.47
N PHE A 14 -19.45 2.01 27.24
CA PHE A 14 -18.17 2.62 26.89
C PHE A 14 -17.67 2.14 25.52
N TRP A 15 -17.68 0.82 25.30
CA TRP A 15 -17.26 0.22 24.03
C TRP A 15 -18.15 0.65 22.86
N VAL A 16 -19.46 0.83 23.07
CA VAL A 16 -20.36 1.39 22.04
C VAL A 16 -19.98 2.82 21.67
N VAL A 17 -19.68 3.67 22.66
CA VAL A 17 -19.28 5.05 22.41
C VAL A 17 -17.93 5.10 21.70
N LEU A 18 -16.96 4.28 22.14
CA LEU A 18 -15.65 4.17 21.52
C LEU A 18 -15.76 3.74 20.06
N HIS A 19 -16.47 2.63 19.78
CA HIS A 19 -16.66 2.11 18.43
C HIS A 19 -17.35 3.12 17.51
N ARG A 20 -18.38 3.81 18.03
CA ARG A 20 -19.10 4.82 17.25
C ARG A 20 -18.19 5.95 16.79
N TRP A 21 -17.39 6.50 17.70
CA TRP A 21 -16.52 7.63 17.37
C TRP A 21 -15.29 7.20 16.57
N ALA A 22 -14.67 6.07 16.91
CA ALA A 22 -13.59 5.49 16.12
C ALA A 22 -14.06 5.20 14.68
N GLY A 23 -15.20 4.53 14.52
CA GLY A 23 -15.80 4.22 13.23
C GLY A 23 -16.21 5.45 12.43
N LEU A 24 -16.74 6.50 13.07
CA LEU A 24 -17.11 7.75 12.37
C LEU A 24 -15.88 8.50 11.84
N THR A 25 -14.83 8.62 12.66
CA THR A 25 -13.57 9.21 12.22
C THR A 25 -12.91 8.36 11.12
N MET A 26 -12.96 7.03 11.25
CA MET A 26 -12.45 6.11 10.24
C MET A 26 -13.23 6.20 8.93
N ALA A 27 -14.56 6.37 8.98
CA ALA A 27 -15.38 6.49 7.79
C ALA A 27 -14.98 7.70 6.94
N LEU A 28 -14.73 8.86 7.56
CA LEU A 28 -14.21 10.04 6.86
C LEU A 28 -12.88 9.73 6.16
N PHE A 29 -11.98 9.06 6.88
CA PHE A 29 -10.67 8.67 6.37
C PHE A 29 -10.77 7.71 5.18
N LEU A 30 -11.58 6.66 5.31
CA LEU A 30 -11.79 5.64 4.28
C LEU A 30 -12.53 6.19 3.06
N ILE A 31 -13.37 7.22 3.21
CA ILE A 31 -13.98 7.91 2.06
C ILE A 31 -12.90 8.60 1.23
N VAL A 32 -11.99 9.36 1.86
CA VAL A 32 -10.90 10.04 1.14
C VAL A 32 -9.95 9.03 0.51
N ALA A 33 -9.48 8.05 1.29
CA ALA A 33 -8.57 7.02 0.82
C ALA A 33 -9.22 6.15 -0.28
N GLY A 34 -10.49 5.77 -0.11
CA GLY A 34 -11.24 5.00 -1.09
C GLY A 34 -11.49 5.76 -2.38
N ALA A 35 -11.96 7.01 -2.31
CA ALA A 35 -12.24 7.82 -3.50
C ALA A 35 -10.96 8.11 -4.31
N THR A 36 -9.86 8.46 -3.63
CA THR A 36 -8.58 8.65 -4.32
C THR A 36 -8.01 7.33 -4.84
N GLY A 37 -8.14 6.24 -4.07
CA GLY A 37 -7.67 4.91 -4.43
C GLY A 37 -8.39 4.32 -5.63
N THR A 38 -9.69 4.61 -5.80
CA THR A 38 -10.43 4.17 -6.99
C THR A 38 -9.85 4.73 -8.28
N LEU A 39 -9.15 5.85 -8.28
CA LEU A 39 -8.58 6.43 -9.50
C LEU A 39 -7.21 5.85 -9.86
N LEU A 40 -6.48 5.29 -8.90
CA LEU A 40 -5.10 4.82 -9.10
C LEU A 40 -4.91 3.67 -10.09
N PRO A 41 -5.86 2.72 -10.27
CA PRO A 41 -5.76 1.72 -11.33
C PRO A 41 -5.67 2.31 -12.73
N TRP A 42 -6.12 3.55 -12.90
CA TRP A 42 -6.07 4.31 -14.16
C TRP A 42 -5.00 5.41 -14.13
N GLU A 43 -3.99 5.31 -13.25
CA GLU A 43 -2.96 6.35 -13.11
C GLU A 43 -2.30 6.65 -14.46
N GLU A 44 -1.96 5.62 -15.23
CA GLU A 44 -1.28 5.78 -16.51
C GLU A 44 -2.20 6.48 -17.52
N GLU A 45 -3.41 5.98 -17.74
CA GLU A 45 -4.40 6.54 -18.66
C GLU A 45 -4.74 7.99 -18.33
N LEU A 46 -4.96 8.28 -17.05
CA LEU A 46 -5.29 9.62 -16.58
C LEU A 46 -4.09 10.56 -16.69
N THR A 47 -2.87 10.08 -16.40
CA THR A 47 -1.65 10.88 -16.57
C THR A 47 -1.46 11.25 -18.04
N MET A 48 -1.71 10.31 -18.94
CA MET A 48 -1.58 10.52 -20.38
C MET A 48 -2.68 11.44 -20.92
N ALA A 49 -3.90 11.31 -20.42
CA ALA A 49 -5.00 12.22 -20.74
C ALA A 49 -4.74 13.66 -20.27
N SER A 50 -3.99 13.84 -19.17
CA SER A 50 -3.68 15.17 -18.63
C SER A 50 -2.75 16.00 -19.53
N ARG A 51 -1.84 15.35 -20.27
CA ARG A 51 -0.94 16.00 -21.25
C ARG A 51 -0.62 15.10 -22.47
N PRO A 52 -1.57 14.90 -23.40
CA PRO A 52 -1.44 13.92 -24.48
C PRO A 52 -0.27 14.17 -25.44
N SER A 53 0.06 15.44 -25.73
CA SER A 53 1.13 15.79 -26.66
C SER A 53 2.53 15.49 -26.10
N MET A 54 2.71 15.57 -24.79
CA MET A 54 3.98 15.30 -24.12
C MET A 54 4.11 13.82 -23.74
N SER A 55 2.99 13.15 -23.46
CA SER A 55 2.96 11.77 -22.99
C SER A 55 3.06 10.73 -24.10
N ARG A 56 2.65 11.00 -25.34
CA ARG A 56 2.70 9.98 -26.42
C ARG A 56 4.10 9.82 -27.00
N ALA A 57 4.58 8.59 -27.12
CA ALA A 57 5.77 8.24 -27.86
C ALA A 57 5.40 7.57 -29.20
N ALA A 58 6.22 7.81 -30.22
CA ALA A 58 6.06 7.18 -31.53
C ALA A 58 7.35 6.43 -31.87
N PRO A 59 7.28 5.17 -32.33
CA PRO A 59 8.44 4.46 -32.81
C PRO A 59 9.12 5.24 -33.94
N PRO A 60 10.44 5.47 -33.90
CA PRO A 60 11.15 6.19 -34.96
C PRO A 60 11.13 5.43 -36.29
N VAL A 61 11.06 4.09 -36.23
CA VAL A 61 10.90 3.19 -37.37
C VAL A 61 9.99 2.04 -36.99
N GLN A 62 9.37 1.39 -37.99
CA GLN A 62 8.53 0.21 -37.76
C GLN A 62 9.35 -0.91 -37.12
N GLY A 63 8.86 -1.48 -36.01
CA GLY A 63 9.56 -2.53 -35.27
C GLY A 63 10.68 -2.04 -34.35
N ALA A 64 10.84 -0.73 -34.15
CA ALA A 64 11.75 -0.21 -33.14
C ALA A 64 11.36 -0.72 -31.75
N VAL A 65 12.35 -1.12 -30.96
CA VAL A 65 12.18 -1.53 -29.57
C VAL A 65 12.58 -0.36 -28.67
N PRO A 66 11.83 -0.07 -27.60
CA PRO A 66 12.24 0.89 -26.58
C PRO A 66 13.62 0.58 -26.00
N LEU A 67 14.29 1.62 -25.49
CA LEU A 67 15.51 1.45 -24.71
C LEU A 67 15.21 0.63 -23.46
N ASP A 68 16.17 -0.15 -23.00
CA ASP A 68 16.11 -0.72 -21.65
C ASP A 68 16.24 0.40 -20.60
N GLY A 69 15.71 0.15 -19.40
CA GLY A 69 15.70 1.14 -18.32
C GLY A 69 17.10 1.66 -17.94
N VAL A 70 18.16 0.84 -18.06
CA VAL A 70 19.53 1.26 -17.70
C VAL A 70 20.06 2.24 -18.76
N THR A 71 19.96 1.89 -20.04
CA THR A 71 20.35 2.79 -21.14
C THR A 71 19.55 4.09 -21.11
N LEU A 72 18.25 4.02 -20.80
CA LEU A 72 17.40 5.20 -20.64
C LEU A 72 17.90 6.10 -19.49
N ALA A 73 18.17 5.51 -18.32
CA ALA A 73 18.71 6.23 -17.17
C ALA A 73 20.05 6.91 -17.49
N GLU A 74 20.97 6.22 -18.19
CA GLU A 74 22.24 6.83 -18.61
C GLU A 74 22.04 8.04 -19.52
N ARG A 75 21.15 7.93 -20.52
CA ARG A 75 20.87 9.04 -21.44
C ARG A 75 20.26 10.24 -20.73
N VAL A 76 19.32 9.98 -19.82
CA VAL A 76 18.70 11.02 -18.98
C VAL A 76 19.74 11.68 -18.07
N ALA A 77 20.60 10.90 -17.41
CA ALA A 77 21.65 11.41 -16.54
C ALA A 77 22.66 12.29 -17.30
N ARG A 78 23.04 11.90 -18.53
CA ARG A 78 23.93 12.69 -19.39
C ARG A 78 23.30 14.02 -19.82
N GLN A 79 22.02 14.02 -20.19
CA GLN A 79 21.31 15.23 -20.65
C GLN A 79 20.99 16.22 -19.52
N THR A 80 20.75 15.72 -18.31
CA THR A 80 20.32 16.54 -17.17
C THR A 80 21.48 16.93 -16.26
N GLY A 81 22.59 16.19 -16.30
CA GLY A 81 23.65 16.26 -15.29
C GLY A 81 23.26 15.66 -13.93
N ALA A 82 21.98 15.27 -13.77
CA ALA A 82 21.43 14.76 -12.53
C ALA A 82 21.85 13.30 -12.26
N GLN A 83 21.61 12.87 -11.04
CA GLN A 83 21.59 11.45 -10.68
C GLN A 83 20.17 10.92 -10.89
N VAL A 84 20.03 9.79 -11.58
CA VAL A 84 18.74 9.09 -11.71
C VAL A 84 18.49 8.30 -10.44
N ALA A 85 17.36 8.57 -9.78
CA ALA A 85 16.93 7.91 -8.55
C ALA A 85 16.01 6.72 -8.82
N PHE A 86 15.21 6.79 -9.89
CA PHE A 86 14.28 5.73 -10.27
C PHE A 86 13.99 5.74 -11.77
N VAL A 87 14.01 4.57 -12.38
CA VAL A 87 13.56 4.30 -13.76
C VAL A 87 12.76 2.99 -13.75
N PRO A 88 11.61 2.90 -14.43
CA PRO A 88 10.94 1.62 -14.58
C PRO A 88 11.79 0.66 -15.41
N LEU A 89 11.71 -0.63 -15.10
CA LEU A 89 12.43 -1.69 -15.84
C LEU A 89 11.71 -2.07 -17.13
N ASP A 90 10.38 -2.11 -17.06
CA ASP A 90 9.51 -2.31 -18.21
C ASP A 90 9.17 -0.93 -18.81
N ILE A 91 9.55 -0.72 -20.06
CA ILE A 91 9.44 0.57 -20.72
C ILE A 91 8.28 0.50 -21.74
N PRO A 92 7.17 1.22 -21.50
CA PRO A 92 6.03 1.18 -22.41
C PRO A 92 6.40 1.84 -23.76
N PRO A 93 6.15 1.19 -24.90
CA PRO A 93 6.54 1.71 -26.21
C PRO A 93 5.70 2.91 -26.68
N GLU A 94 4.48 3.05 -26.18
CA GLU A 94 3.51 4.05 -26.61
C GLU A 94 3.61 5.40 -25.88
N HIS A 95 4.32 5.48 -24.75
CA HIS A 95 4.31 6.67 -23.90
C HIS A 95 5.67 7.07 -23.33
N ALA A 96 5.78 8.36 -22.98
CA ALA A 96 6.94 8.94 -22.33
C ALA A 96 7.11 8.34 -20.93
N VAL A 97 8.36 8.01 -20.60
CA VAL A 97 8.71 7.33 -19.36
C VAL A 97 8.97 8.35 -18.28
N ARG A 98 8.33 8.18 -17.13
CA ARG A 98 8.59 8.97 -15.93
C ARG A 98 9.85 8.46 -15.22
N VAL A 99 10.85 9.32 -15.11
CA VAL A 99 12.14 9.04 -14.46
C VAL A 99 12.33 10.03 -13.31
N ALA A 100 12.61 9.51 -12.10
CA ALA A 100 12.91 10.36 -10.96
C ALA A 100 14.41 10.70 -10.93
N VAL A 101 14.72 11.95 -10.63
CA VAL A 101 16.08 12.49 -10.65
C VAL A 101 16.35 13.33 -9.41
N GLN A 102 17.62 13.42 -9.02
CA GLN A 102 18.08 14.24 -7.90
C GLN A 102 19.44 14.87 -8.22
N ALA A 103 19.79 15.93 -7.48
CA ALA A 103 21.12 16.53 -7.58
C ALA A 103 22.19 15.50 -7.19
N ARG A 104 23.35 15.55 -7.85
CA ARG A 104 24.51 14.76 -7.43
C ARG A 104 25.03 15.26 -6.08
N ALA A 105 25.67 14.38 -5.32
CA ALA A 105 26.31 14.76 -4.07
C ALA A 105 27.28 15.94 -4.28
N GLY A 106 27.14 16.99 -3.46
CA GLY A 106 27.96 18.20 -3.54
C GLY A 106 27.51 19.23 -4.60
N GLN A 107 26.42 18.98 -5.34
CA GLN A 107 25.84 19.94 -6.27
C GLN A 107 24.62 20.65 -5.67
N PRO A 108 24.27 21.87 -6.14
CA PRO A 108 23.07 22.55 -5.69
C PRO A 108 21.80 21.74 -6.04
N PRO A 109 20.71 21.89 -5.26
CA PRO A 109 19.44 21.23 -5.53
C PRO A 109 18.92 21.56 -6.94
N LEU A 110 18.32 20.57 -7.59
CA LEU A 110 17.62 20.76 -8.87
C LEU A 110 16.27 21.43 -8.62
N GLY A 111 15.83 22.30 -9.54
CA GLY A 111 14.48 22.88 -9.54
C GLY A 111 13.37 21.89 -9.94
N TYR A 112 13.71 20.62 -10.15
CA TYR A 112 12.83 19.53 -10.58
C TYR A 112 13.35 18.21 -10.00
N ASP A 113 12.45 17.26 -9.78
CA ASP A 113 12.76 15.92 -9.26
C ASP A 113 12.29 14.81 -10.22
N THR A 114 11.59 15.18 -11.29
CA THR A 114 10.97 14.24 -12.23
C THR A 114 11.16 14.73 -13.65
N VAL A 115 11.44 13.78 -14.55
CA VAL A 115 11.49 14.03 -15.98
C VAL A 115 10.62 13.03 -16.73
N TRP A 116 10.05 13.48 -17.85
CA TRP A 116 9.50 12.57 -18.87
C TRP A 116 10.49 12.45 -20.01
N ALA A 117 10.89 11.23 -20.31
CA ALA A 117 11.83 10.90 -21.36
C ALA A 117 11.15 10.08 -22.46
N ASP A 118 11.57 10.30 -23.70
CA ASP A 118 11.16 9.47 -24.83
C ASP A 118 11.71 8.04 -24.67
N PRO A 119 10.87 6.99 -24.81
CA PRO A 119 11.28 5.61 -24.57
C PRO A 119 12.30 5.08 -25.60
N TYR A 120 12.37 5.63 -26.82
CA TYR A 120 13.26 5.13 -27.88
C TYR A 120 14.59 5.87 -27.95
N THR A 121 14.56 7.17 -27.69
CA THR A 121 15.72 8.06 -27.83
C THR A 121 16.33 8.43 -26.49
N GLY A 122 15.55 8.38 -25.40
CA GLY A 122 15.91 8.89 -24.10
C GLY A 122 15.92 10.42 -24.02
N GLN A 123 15.39 11.12 -25.02
CA GLN A 123 15.30 12.58 -25.03
C GLN A 123 14.37 13.07 -23.91
N VAL A 124 14.85 13.99 -23.07
CA VAL A 124 14.01 14.60 -22.02
C VAL A 124 13.04 15.60 -22.66
N ARG A 125 11.74 15.32 -22.52
CA ARG A 125 10.64 16.13 -23.08
C ARG A 125 10.03 17.10 -22.08
N LEU A 126 10.03 16.72 -20.80
CA LEU A 126 9.47 17.54 -19.73
C LEU A 126 10.27 17.37 -18.45
N ARG A 127 10.42 18.46 -17.68
CA ARG A 127 11.01 18.49 -16.34
C ARG A 127 10.01 19.18 -15.41
N PHE A 128 9.73 18.61 -14.25
CA PHE A 128 8.76 19.14 -13.30
C PHE A 128 9.02 18.61 -11.89
N ARG A 129 8.42 19.24 -10.88
CA ARG A 129 8.39 18.73 -9.51
C ARG A 129 7.18 17.83 -9.32
N TYR A 130 7.38 16.63 -8.81
CA TYR A 130 6.34 15.61 -8.66
C TYR A 130 5.24 16.08 -7.72
N ALA A 131 3.98 15.89 -8.13
CA ALA A 131 2.78 16.25 -7.38
C ALA A 131 2.62 17.74 -7.05
N VAL A 132 3.43 18.63 -7.64
CA VAL A 132 3.27 20.08 -7.49
C VAL A 132 2.30 20.61 -8.54
N LEU A 133 1.04 20.83 -8.15
CA LEU A 133 -0.02 21.29 -9.07
C LEU A 133 0.33 22.58 -9.83
N ALA A 134 1.14 23.46 -9.23
CA ALA A 134 1.59 24.71 -9.86
C ALA A 134 2.44 24.49 -11.12
N ASP A 135 3.09 23.32 -11.27
CA ASP A 135 3.92 23.01 -12.44
C ASP A 135 3.08 22.52 -13.64
N GLY A 136 1.77 22.26 -13.45
CA GLY A 136 0.80 22.00 -14.51
C GLY A 136 0.02 20.69 -14.40
N ALA A 137 -0.82 20.43 -15.41
CA ALA A 137 -1.77 19.31 -15.44
C ALA A 137 -1.14 17.91 -15.29
N GLN A 138 0.13 17.73 -15.66
CA GLN A 138 0.88 16.48 -15.46
C GLN A 138 0.97 16.06 -13.99
N ASN A 139 0.75 16.99 -13.06
CA ASN A 139 0.79 16.73 -11.63
C ASN A 139 -0.58 16.44 -11.00
N ILE A 140 -1.69 16.46 -11.75
CA ILE A 140 -3.02 16.15 -11.19
C ILE A 140 -3.03 14.73 -10.61
N ILE A 141 -2.57 13.75 -11.39
CA ILE A 141 -2.57 12.34 -10.95
C ILE A 141 -1.48 12.05 -9.90
N PRO A 142 -0.22 12.52 -10.07
CA PRO A 142 0.77 12.50 -9.00
C PRO A 142 0.30 13.11 -7.68
N PHE A 143 -0.44 14.22 -7.73
CA PHE A 143 -0.99 14.85 -6.54
C PHE A 143 -2.08 13.98 -5.89
N LEU A 144 -3.00 13.42 -6.69
CA LEU A 144 -3.99 12.47 -6.18
C LEU A 144 -3.33 11.24 -5.53
N TYR A 145 -2.24 10.73 -6.12
CA TYR A 145 -1.43 9.67 -5.53
C TYR A 145 -0.87 10.08 -4.16
N GLN A 146 -0.32 11.29 -4.03
CA GLN A 146 0.17 11.80 -2.74
C GLN A 146 -0.94 11.95 -1.70
N VAL A 147 -2.15 12.38 -2.10
CA VAL A 147 -3.31 12.43 -1.21
C VAL A 147 -3.69 11.01 -0.76
N HIS A 148 -3.72 10.04 -1.68
CA HIS A 148 -4.06 8.66 -1.36
C HIS A 148 -3.09 8.01 -0.39
N TYR A 149 -1.78 8.21 -0.59
CA TYR A 149 -0.74 7.52 0.18
C TYR A 149 -0.33 8.28 1.46
N SER A 150 -0.51 9.60 1.48
CA SER A 150 0.02 10.46 2.55
C SER A 150 -0.82 11.71 2.85
N LEU A 151 -2.06 11.81 2.38
CA LEU A 151 -2.90 13.02 2.51
C LEU A 151 -2.21 14.31 1.99
N ALA A 152 -1.20 14.19 1.12
CA ALA A 152 -0.32 15.28 0.72
C ALA A 152 0.41 15.99 1.90
N LEU A 153 0.58 15.28 3.02
CA LEU A 153 1.28 15.75 4.23
C LEU A 153 2.64 15.04 4.43
N GLY A 154 3.10 14.27 3.44
CA GLY A 154 4.36 13.54 3.49
C GLY A 154 4.42 12.58 4.68
N ALA A 155 5.50 12.64 5.46
CA ALA A 155 5.72 11.75 6.60
C ALA A 155 4.58 11.81 7.62
N TRP A 156 4.07 13.01 7.93
CA TRP A 156 2.96 13.18 8.89
C TRP A 156 1.68 12.48 8.41
N GLY A 157 1.45 12.49 7.10
CA GLY A 157 0.37 11.77 6.49
C GLY A 157 0.50 10.26 6.62
N ILE A 158 1.68 9.71 6.35
CA ILE A 158 1.97 8.27 6.52
C ILE A 158 1.74 7.86 7.98
N TRP A 159 2.20 8.66 8.94
CA TRP A 159 1.92 8.44 10.37
C TRP A 159 0.42 8.48 10.68
N ALA A 160 -0.32 9.43 10.11
CA ALA A 160 -1.77 9.51 10.27
C ALA A 160 -2.48 8.26 9.71
N PHE A 161 -2.12 7.80 8.50
CA PHE A 161 -2.59 6.54 7.92
C PHE A 161 -2.30 5.35 8.84
N GLY A 162 -1.08 5.28 9.37
CA GLY A 162 -0.66 4.24 10.29
C GLY A 162 -1.47 4.19 11.59
N ILE A 163 -1.63 5.34 12.25
CA ILE A 163 -2.41 5.45 13.49
C ILE A 163 -3.88 5.12 13.23
N ALA A 164 -4.44 5.61 12.13
CA ALA A 164 -5.80 5.28 11.72
C ALA A 164 -5.95 3.76 11.49
N ALA A 165 -5.02 3.13 10.77
CA ALA A 165 -5.03 1.68 10.55
C ALA A 165 -4.95 0.87 11.86
N LEU A 166 -4.17 1.32 12.84
CA LEU A 166 -4.11 0.70 14.17
C LEU A 166 -5.44 0.83 14.91
N ILE A 167 -6.02 2.04 14.93
CA ILE A 167 -7.33 2.28 15.54
C ILE A 167 -8.38 1.39 14.86
N TRP A 168 -8.38 1.31 13.53
CA TRP A 168 -9.31 0.47 12.77
C TRP A 168 -9.13 -1.02 13.08
N THR A 169 -7.89 -1.48 13.21
CA THR A 169 -7.59 -2.87 13.58
C THR A 169 -8.16 -3.19 14.96
N LEU A 170 -7.91 -2.33 15.96
CA LEU A 170 -8.45 -2.49 17.31
C LEU A 170 -9.99 -2.42 17.31
N ASP A 171 -10.54 -1.49 16.54
CA ASP A 171 -11.98 -1.29 16.41
C ASP A 171 -12.69 -2.50 15.78
N CYS A 172 -12.03 -3.25 14.89
CA CYS A 172 -12.56 -4.51 14.38
C CYS A 172 -12.83 -5.51 15.52
N PHE A 173 -11.95 -5.59 16.53
CA PHE A 173 -12.18 -6.45 17.69
C PHE A 173 -13.29 -5.91 18.61
N VAL A 174 -13.37 -4.58 18.78
CA VAL A 174 -14.45 -3.94 19.55
C VAL A 174 -15.80 -4.16 18.89
N GLY A 175 -15.90 -3.93 17.58
CA GLY A 175 -17.10 -4.16 16.78
C GLY A 175 -17.57 -5.61 16.86
N PHE A 176 -16.64 -6.58 16.68
CA PHE A 176 -16.95 -8.00 16.85
C PHE A 176 -17.45 -8.31 18.27
N TYR A 177 -16.76 -7.83 19.30
CA TYR A 177 -17.17 -7.98 20.70
C TYR A 177 -18.59 -7.44 20.95
N LEU A 178 -18.92 -6.29 20.37
CA LEU A 178 -20.25 -5.69 20.49
C LEU A 178 -21.35 -6.51 19.81
N THR A 179 -21.03 -7.38 18.84
CA THR A 179 -22.01 -8.31 18.26
C THR A 179 -22.36 -9.47 19.18
N LEU A 180 -21.48 -9.81 20.14
CA LEU A 180 -21.66 -10.97 21.02
C LEU A 180 -22.83 -10.74 21.99
N PRO A 181 -23.58 -11.81 22.35
CA PRO A 181 -24.69 -11.71 23.28
C PRO A 181 -24.19 -11.41 24.69
N MET A 182 -24.90 -10.53 25.42
CA MET A 182 -24.53 -10.14 26.79
C MET A 182 -24.41 -11.35 27.73
N ARG A 183 -23.47 -11.31 28.69
CA ARG A 183 -23.40 -12.34 29.75
C ARG A 183 -24.71 -12.35 30.54
N ARG A 184 -25.23 -13.55 30.83
CA ARG A 184 -26.42 -13.69 31.67
C ARG A 184 -26.08 -13.25 33.09
N LYS A 185 -26.98 -12.51 33.73
CA LYS A 185 -27.01 -12.45 35.20
C LYS A 185 -27.43 -13.83 35.71
N ALA A 186 -26.91 -14.25 36.87
CA ALA A 186 -27.28 -15.53 37.47
C ALA A 186 -28.82 -15.64 37.52
N VAL A 187 -29.35 -16.71 36.94
CA VAL A 187 -30.80 -16.95 36.94
C VAL A 187 -31.14 -17.50 38.32
N PRO A 188 -32.11 -16.91 39.06
CA PRO A 188 -32.57 -17.46 40.33
C PRO A 188 -33.03 -18.92 40.16
N ALA A 189 -32.76 -19.78 41.14
CA ALA A 189 -33.16 -21.18 41.12
C ALA A 189 -34.68 -21.31 40.85
N GLY A 190 -35.06 -22.21 39.93
CA GLY A 190 -36.46 -22.50 39.60
C GLY A 190 -37.01 -21.87 38.32
N ARG A 191 -36.24 -21.06 37.58
CA ARG A 191 -36.64 -20.59 36.23
C ARG A 191 -36.09 -21.47 35.12
N PRO A 192 -36.85 -21.68 34.02
CA PRO A 192 -36.39 -22.46 32.88
C PRO A 192 -35.10 -21.86 32.30
N ALA A 193 -34.20 -22.74 31.84
CA ALA A 193 -32.98 -22.32 31.18
C ALA A 193 -33.32 -21.48 29.93
N GLY A 194 -32.87 -20.22 29.89
CA GLY A 194 -33.13 -19.34 28.74
C GLY A 194 -32.50 -19.86 27.43
N PRO A 195 -32.76 -19.19 26.29
CA PRO A 195 -32.30 -19.60 24.96
C PRO A 195 -30.77 -19.67 24.85
N SER A 196 -30.24 -20.69 24.15
CA SER A 196 -28.80 -20.96 24.02
C SER A 196 -28.01 -19.77 23.46
N TRP A 197 -26.68 -19.78 23.66
CA TRP A 197 -25.81 -18.69 23.21
C TRP A 197 -25.94 -18.40 21.70
N TRP A 198 -25.97 -19.46 20.88
CA TRP A 198 -26.11 -19.35 19.41
C TRP A 198 -27.44 -18.71 19.00
N VAL A 199 -28.55 -19.07 19.66
CA VAL A 199 -29.87 -18.46 19.40
C VAL A 199 -29.85 -16.96 19.69
N ARG A 200 -29.08 -16.53 20.69
CA ARG A 200 -28.94 -15.12 21.06
C ARG A 200 -27.97 -14.34 20.17
N TRP A 201 -27.03 -15.02 19.51
CA TRP A 201 -26.10 -14.41 18.57
C TRP A 201 -26.65 -14.36 17.14
N LYS A 202 -27.54 -15.29 16.76
CA LYS A 202 -28.23 -15.31 15.46
C LYS A 202 -28.77 -13.95 14.99
N PRO A 203 -29.38 -13.10 15.83
CA PRO A 203 -29.85 -11.78 15.39
C PRO A 203 -28.74 -10.87 14.87
N ALA A 204 -27.50 -11.02 15.32
CA ALA A 204 -26.37 -10.21 14.84
C ALA A 204 -26.08 -10.43 13.34
N TRP A 205 -26.43 -11.59 12.81
CA TRP A 205 -26.17 -12.02 11.44
C TRP A 205 -27.30 -11.70 10.46
N VAL A 206 -28.44 -11.16 10.94
CA VAL A 206 -29.68 -11.06 10.16
C VAL A 206 -30.17 -9.62 10.09
N ILE A 207 -30.60 -9.21 8.90
CA ILE A 207 -31.34 -7.97 8.67
C ILE A 207 -32.84 -8.27 8.80
N ARG A 208 -33.55 -7.58 9.70
CA ARG A 208 -34.99 -7.85 9.92
C ARG A 208 -35.82 -7.41 8.71
N LYS A 209 -36.70 -8.30 8.24
CA LYS A 209 -37.68 -7.98 7.20
C LYS A 209 -38.60 -6.84 7.69
N GLY A 210 -38.84 -5.85 6.85
CA GLY A 210 -39.71 -4.70 7.17
C GLY A 210 -39.08 -3.64 8.08
N ALA A 211 -37.81 -3.77 8.48
CA ALA A 211 -37.12 -2.68 9.17
C ALA A 211 -36.97 -1.46 8.25
N ARG A 212 -37.22 -0.26 8.79
CA ARG A 212 -37.10 1.02 8.06
C ARG A 212 -36.32 2.05 8.88
N GLY A 213 -35.76 3.04 8.19
CA GLY A 213 -35.01 4.14 8.80
C GLY A 213 -33.83 3.67 9.64
N HIS A 214 -33.66 4.24 10.83
CA HIS A 214 -32.54 3.94 11.75
C HIS A 214 -32.41 2.45 12.09
N LYS A 215 -33.53 1.72 12.23
CA LYS A 215 -33.50 0.28 12.55
C LYS A 215 -32.89 -0.54 11.41
N LEU A 216 -33.18 -0.17 10.16
CA LEU A 216 -32.60 -0.82 8.98
C LEU A 216 -31.11 -0.51 8.87
N ASN A 217 -30.71 0.76 9.03
CA ASN A 217 -29.30 1.14 8.99
C ASN A 217 -28.48 0.43 10.06
N PHE A 218 -29.01 0.36 11.29
CA PHE A 218 -28.38 -0.39 12.38
C PHE A 218 -28.24 -1.89 12.06
N ASP A 219 -29.31 -2.53 11.57
CA ASP A 219 -29.27 -3.94 11.20
C ASP A 219 -28.30 -4.21 10.04
N LEU A 220 -28.28 -3.33 9.03
CA LEU A 220 -27.33 -3.38 7.91
C LEU A 220 -25.89 -3.28 8.41
N HIS A 221 -25.56 -2.21 9.15
CA HIS A 221 -24.20 -1.99 9.67
C HIS A 221 -23.71 -3.16 10.53
N ARG A 222 -24.57 -3.67 11.43
CA ARG A 222 -24.21 -4.81 12.29
C ARG A 222 -24.02 -6.10 11.50
N ALA A 223 -24.98 -6.46 10.64
CA ALA A 223 -24.95 -7.72 9.93
C ALA A 223 -23.87 -7.73 8.85
N SER A 224 -23.81 -6.71 7.99
CA SER A 224 -22.80 -6.63 6.94
C SER A 224 -21.40 -6.47 7.52
N GLY A 225 -21.24 -5.65 8.56
CA GLY A 225 -19.97 -5.50 9.26
C GLY A 225 -19.46 -6.84 9.81
N LEU A 226 -20.34 -7.69 10.33
CA LEU A 226 -19.98 -9.02 10.81
C LEU A 226 -19.67 -10.00 9.66
N TRP A 227 -20.39 -9.93 8.53
CA TRP A 227 -20.13 -10.76 7.35
C TRP A 227 -18.75 -10.50 6.75
N VAL A 228 -18.39 -9.21 6.59
CA VAL A 228 -17.11 -8.82 5.98
C VAL A 228 -16.00 -8.63 7.01
N TRP A 229 -16.27 -8.85 8.30
CA TRP A 229 -15.31 -8.63 9.39
C TRP A 229 -13.92 -9.24 9.14
N PRO A 230 -13.77 -10.51 8.67
CA PRO A 230 -12.46 -11.07 8.42
C PRO A 230 -11.68 -10.28 7.36
N LEU A 231 -12.37 -9.84 6.30
CA LEU A 231 -11.78 -9.05 5.22
C LEU A 231 -11.38 -7.65 5.71
N LEU A 232 -12.24 -7.00 6.49
CA LEU A 232 -11.95 -5.70 7.08
C LEU A 232 -10.73 -5.76 8.00
N LEU A 233 -10.60 -6.83 8.80
CA LEU A 233 -9.44 -7.03 9.66
C LEU A 233 -8.15 -7.20 8.85
N VAL A 234 -8.19 -8.01 7.77
CA VAL A 234 -7.04 -8.18 6.87
C VAL A 234 -6.62 -6.85 6.24
N PHE A 235 -7.58 -6.06 5.74
CA PHE A 235 -7.27 -4.75 5.17
C PHE A 235 -6.71 -3.78 6.20
N ALA A 236 -7.34 -3.67 7.37
CA ALA A 236 -6.87 -2.81 8.44
C ALA A 236 -5.44 -3.17 8.87
N TRP A 237 -5.17 -4.46 9.07
CA TRP A 237 -3.83 -4.92 9.45
C TRP A 237 -2.79 -4.75 8.34
N SER A 238 -3.16 -4.99 7.08
CA SER A 238 -2.28 -4.75 5.95
C SER A 238 -1.91 -3.27 5.84
N SER A 239 -2.85 -2.37 6.08
CA SER A 239 -2.57 -0.92 6.15
C SER A 239 -1.59 -0.56 7.26
N VAL A 240 -1.63 -1.24 8.41
CA VAL A 240 -0.59 -1.10 9.45
C VAL A 240 0.76 -1.55 8.91
N GLY A 241 0.82 -2.65 8.15
CA GLY A 241 2.05 -3.11 7.48
C GLY A 241 2.65 -2.09 6.52
N PHE A 242 1.82 -1.41 5.73
CA PHE A 242 2.28 -0.39 4.79
C PHE A 242 2.76 0.91 5.47
N CYS A 243 2.10 1.34 6.54
CA CYS A 243 2.31 2.68 7.11
C CYS A 243 3.12 2.67 8.42
N LEU A 244 3.05 1.58 9.19
CA LEU A 244 3.76 1.39 10.46
C LEU A 244 4.47 0.03 10.50
N PRO A 245 5.48 -0.19 9.64
CA PRO A 245 6.28 -1.41 9.65
C PRO A 245 6.98 -1.65 10.99
N SER A 246 7.24 -0.59 11.77
CA SER A 246 7.78 -0.65 13.13
C SER A 246 6.88 -1.38 14.12
N VAL A 247 5.57 -1.38 13.91
CA VAL A 247 4.59 -2.11 14.73
C VAL A 247 4.26 -3.46 14.11
N HIS A 248 4.06 -3.49 12.79
CA HIS A 248 3.66 -4.70 12.07
C HIS A 248 4.74 -5.79 12.09
N ARG A 249 6.01 -5.47 11.75
CA ARG A 249 7.07 -6.48 11.59
C ARG A 249 7.36 -7.25 12.89
N PRO A 250 7.53 -6.61 14.08
CA PRO A 250 7.77 -7.34 15.31
C PRO A 250 6.61 -8.30 15.66
N ILE A 251 5.37 -7.87 15.44
CA ILE A 251 4.18 -8.70 15.72
C ILE A 251 4.12 -9.89 14.77
N MET A 252 4.32 -9.67 13.47
CA MET A 252 4.35 -10.77 12.50
C MET A 252 5.50 -11.74 12.73
N SER A 253 6.66 -11.24 13.18
CA SER A 253 7.78 -12.08 13.59
C SER A 253 7.46 -12.93 14.80
N ALA A 254 6.85 -12.36 15.84
CA ALA A 254 6.39 -13.11 17.01
C ALA A 254 5.35 -14.19 16.66
N LEU A 255 4.55 -13.97 15.61
CA LEU A 255 3.58 -14.94 15.08
C LEU A 255 4.20 -15.96 14.10
N GLY A 256 5.53 -15.92 13.87
CA GLY A 256 6.23 -16.85 12.99
C GLY A 256 6.09 -16.55 11.48
N ALA A 257 5.60 -15.36 11.13
CA ALA A 257 5.34 -14.93 9.76
C ALA A 257 6.42 -13.99 9.18
N SER A 258 7.65 -14.00 9.72
CA SER A 258 8.75 -13.10 9.32
C SER A 258 9.65 -13.63 8.21
N ARG A 259 9.11 -14.30 7.19
CA ARG A 259 9.91 -14.64 6.00
C ARG A 259 10.02 -13.43 5.07
N ASP A 260 10.54 -12.32 5.58
CA ASP A 260 10.94 -11.22 4.73
C ASP A 260 12.20 -11.69 3.97
N PHE A 261 12.15 -11.66 2.64
CA PHE A 261 13.33 -11.83 1.82
C PHE A 261 14.25 -10.62 2.09
N GLU A 262 15.35 -10.84 2.82
CA GLU A 262 16.42 -9.85 2.90
C GLU A 262 17.29 -10.01 1.64
N PRO A 263 17.24 -9.06 0.68
CA PRO A 263 18.15 -9.12 -0.45
C PRO A 263 19.60 -9.04 0.06
N PRO A 264 20.55 -9.77 -0.55
CA PRO A 264 21.95 -9.68 -0.17
C PRO A 264 22.43 -8.23 -0.30
N VAL A 265 22.88 -7.65 0.82
CA VAL A 265 23.45 -6.30 0.84
C VAL A 265 24.82 -6.36 0.17
N LEU A 266 24.95 -5.72 -0.98
CA LEU A 266 26.23 -5.58 -1.66
C LEU A 266 27.10 -4.57 -0.90
N ALA A 267 28.35 -4.93 -0.62
CA ALA A 267 29.31 -4.05 0.06
C ALA A 267 29.65 -2.78 -0.74
N LYS A 268 29.51 -2.84 -2.07
CA LYS A 268 29.58 -1.71 -2.99
C LYS A 268 28.50 -1.89 -4.06
N PRO A 269 27.85 -0.80 -4.52
CA PRO A 269 27.00 -0.85 -5.70
C PRO A 269 27.77 -1.50 -6.86
N LEU A 270 27.09 -2.32 -7.66
CA LEU A 270 27.67 -2.80 -8.90
C LEU A 270 27.73 -1.62 -9.86
N ASP A 271 28.95 -1.22 -10.26
CA ASP A 271 29.15 -0.13 -11.21
C ASP A 271 28.60 -0.47 -12.61
N ASN A 272 28.43 -1.78 -12.90
CA ASN A 272 27.75 -2.33 -14.06
C ASN A 272 26.94 -3.57 -13.64
N PRO A 273 25.69 -3.43 -13.16
CA PRO A 273 24.84 -4.60 -12.92
C PRO A 273 24.65 -5.30 -14.27
N ARG A 274 24.97 -6.59 -14.35
CA ARG A 274 24.71 -7.37 -15.58
C ARG A 274 23.21 -7.34 -15.86
N SER A 275 22.79 -6.56 -16.86
CA SER A 275 21.42 -6.55 -17.41
C SER A 275 21.15 -7.77 -18.28
N THR A 276 22.19 -8.54 -18.60
CA THR A 276 22.07 -9.82 -19.28
C THR A 276 21.50 -10.86 -18.30
N CYS A 277 20.20 -11.12 -18.43
CA CYS A 277 19.77 -12.51 -18.42
C CYS A 277 20.58 -13.22 -19.52
N ALA A 278 21.77 -13.70 -19.19
CA ALA A 278 22.37 -14.75 -20.00
C ALA A 278 21.34 -15.87 -20.06
N PRO A 279 21.08 -16.49 -21.23
CA PRO A 279 20.24 -17.68 -21.26
C PRO A 279 20.82 -18.64 -20.22
N LEU A 280 20.04 -18.96 -19.18
CA LEU A 280 20.45 -19.94 -18.18
C LEU A 280 21.00 -21.12 -18.96
N SER A 281 22.24 -21.53 -18.66
CA SER A 281 22.76 -22.74 -19.26
C SER A 281 21.74 -23.86 -19.04
N ALA A 282 21.65 -24.83 -19.95
CA ALA A 282 20.68 -25.92 -19.83
C ALA A 282 20.73 -26.59 -18.42
N LEU A 283 21.92 -26.58 -17.81
CA LEU A 283 22.18 -27.01 -16.43
C LEU A 283 21.52 -26.09 -15.39
N GLU A 284 21.70 -24.77 -15.47
CA GLU A 284 21.07 -23.82 -14.53
C GLU A 284 19.55 -23.79 -14.67
N ALA A 285 19.01 -23.91 -15.88
CA ALA A 285 17.59 -24.04 -16.13
C ALA A 285 17.02 -25.37 -15.60
N HIS A 286 17.81 -26.45 -15.64
CA HIS A 286 17.45 -27.74 -15.04
C HIS A 286 17.47 -27.67 -13.51
N LEU A 287 18.49 -27.05 -12.92
CA LEU A 287 18.60 -26.84 -11.47
C LEU A 287 17.49 -25.94 -10.93
N TRP A 288 17.15 -24.86 -11.64
CA TRP A 288 16.00 -24.01 -11.30
C TRP A 288 14.70 -24.81 -11.36
N ARG A 289 14.47 -25.58 -12.44
CA ARG A 289 13.27 -26.43 -12.60
C ARG A 289 13.17 -27.47 -11.49
N MET A 290 14.27 -28.07 -11.05
CA MET A 290 14.26 -29.00 -9.91
C MET A 290 13.95 -28.28 -8.59
N ARG A 291 14.43 -27.04 -8.41
CA ARG A 291 14.13 -26.23 -7.22
C ARG A 291 12.65 -25.82 -7.13
N VAL A 292 12.01 -25.60 -8.27
CA VAL A 292 10.61 -25.18 -8.35
C VAL A 292 9.65 -26.36 -8.51
N ALA A 293 10.09 -27.50 -9.03
CA ALA A 293 9.33 -28.75 -9.03
C ALA A 293 9.09 -29.29 -7.61
N GLY A 294 9.90 -28.92 -6.62
CA GLY A 294 9.61 -29.13 -5.20
C GLY A 294 8.44 -28.28 -4.66
N ALA A 295 7.97 -27.31 -5.44
CA ALA A 295 6.92 -26.36 -5.12
C ALA A 295 5.81 -26.36 -6.20
N GLY A 296 5.25 -27.53 -6.53
CA GLY A 296 3.91 -27.67 -7.12
C GLY A 296 3.65 -27.04 -8.51
N SER A 297 3.64 -27.92 -9.53
CA SER A 297 3.01 -27.88 -10.87
C SER A 297 3.25 -26.70 -11.85
N PRO A 298 3.75 -26.98 -13.09
CA PRO A 298 4.03 -25.99 -14.12
C PRO A 298 2.84 -25.76 -15.07
N SER A 299 2.41 -24.50 -15.24
CA SER A 299 1.61 -24.11 -16.41
C SER A 299 2.54 -23.77 -17.58
N SER A 300 2.40 -24.54 -18.65
CA SER A 300 2.94 -24.34 -20.00
C SER A 300 2.97 -22.86 -20.44
N GLY A 301 4.17 -22.32 -20.68
CA GLY A 301 4.38 -20.97 -21.20
C GLY A 301 5.77 -20.86 -21.82
N ARG A 302 5.82 -20.49 -23.11
CA ARG A 302 7.00 -20.36 -23.98
C ARG A 302 8.12 -19.51 -23.38
N ASP A 303 9.34 -19.81 -23.82
CA ASP A 303 10.67 -19.23 -23.53
C ASP A 303 10.73 -17.70 -23.47
N THR A 304 10.08 -17.12 -22.46
CA THR A 304 10.14 -15.71 -22.12
C THR A 304 10.33 -15.63 -20.62
N CYS A 305 11.38 -14.92 -20.22
CA CYS A 305 11.65 -14.64 -18.82
C CYS A 305 10.54 -13.72 -18.30
N SER A 306 9.42 -14.30 -17.83
CA SER A 306 8.40 -13.57 -17.10
C SER A 306 8.80 -13.58 -15.64
N ILE A 307 9.19 -12.41 -15.12
CA ILE A 307 9.35 -12.22 -13.68
C ILE A 307 7.96 -12.31 -13.07
N GLY A 308 7.72 -13.38 -12.31
CA GLY A 308 6.51 -13.56 -11.52
C GLY A 308 6.33 -12.36 -10.59
N ARG A 309 5.18 -11.70 -10.73
CA ARG A 309 4.69 -10.67 -9.80
C ARG A 309 4.75 -11.19 -8.36
N SER A 310 5.64 -10.64 -7.56
CA SER A 310 5.43 -10.53 -6.12
C SER A 310 5.91 -9.13 -5.70
N GLY A 311 4.94 -8.27 -5.42
CA GLY A 311 5.19 -6.93 -4.92
C GLY A 311 5.86 -7.01 -3.55
N GLY A 312 6.92 -6.22 -3.38
CA GLY A 312 7.66 -6.14 -2.13
C GLY A 312 8.64 -4.98 -2.18
N PHE A 313 8.13 -3.76 -2.10
CA PHE A 313 8.98 -2.61 -1.79
C PHE A 313 9.51 -2.76 -0.36
N THR A 314 10.81 -2.93 -0.21
CA THR A 314 11.49 -2.80 1.08
C THR A 314 12.62 -1.79 0.98
N ALA A 315 12.35 -0.58 1.45
CA ALA A 315 13.39 0.31 1.94
C ALA A 315 13.90 -0.27 3.27
N THR A 316 15.17 -0.66 3.32
CA THR A 316 15.88 -0.91 4.57
C THR A 316 16.92 0.18 4.79
N ALA A 317 16.78 0.91 5.89
CA ALA A 317 17.89 1.61 6.51
C ALA A 317 17.77 1.44 8.03
N ARG A 318 18.60 0.54 8.58
CA ARG A 318 18.92 0.52 10.00
C ARG A 318 19.76 1.76 10.30
N GLY A 319 19.29 2.56 11.26
CA GLY A 319 20.13 3.21 12.27
C GLY A 319 21.21 4.18 11.77
N ARG A 320 20.78 5.37 11.34
CA ARG A 320 21.32 6.68 11.75
C ARG A 320 20.36 7.74 11.23
N LEU A 321 19.72 8.46 12.13
CA LEU A 321 18.98 9.68 11.79
C LEU A 321 19.92 10.67 11.07
N PRO A 322 19.48 11.29 9.98
CA PRO A 322 19.68 12.71 9.80
C PRO A 322 18.33 13.38 10.01
N ILE A 323 18.22 14.08 11.13
CA ILE A 323 17.21 15.12 11.32
C ILE A 323 17.55 16.21 10.29
N LEU A 324 16.81 16.28 9.21
CA LEU A 324 16.80 17.46 8.33
C LEU A 324 15.75 18.42 8.89
N LEU A 325 16.21 19.28 9.80
CA LEU A 325 15.52 20.51 10.17
C LEU A 325 15.48 21.40 8.92
N THR A 326 14.29 21.59 8.34
CA THR A 326 14.05 22.72 7.46
C THR A 326 13.80 23.95 8.33
N THR A 327 14.85 24.73 8.57
CA THR A 327 14.69 26.14 8.94
C THR A 327 14.26 26.90 7.69
N THR A 328 13.03 27.39 7.68
CA THR A 328 12.63 28.51 6.81
C THR A 328 13.06 29.83 7.47
N PRO A 329 13.40 30.88 6.71
CA PRO A 329 13.38 32.24 7.25
C PRO A 329 11.95 32.66 7.61
#